data_AF-A0A5R2NBZ8-F1
#
_entry.id   AF-A0A5R2NBZ8-F1
#
_cell.length_a   1.000
_cell.length_b   1.000
_cell.length_c   1.000
_cell.angle_alpha   90.00
_cell.angle_beta   90.00
_cell.angle_gamma   90.00
#
_symmetry.space_group_name_H-M   'P 1'
#
loop_
_entity.id
_entity.type
_entity.pdbx_description
1 polymer ?
#
loop_
_entity_poly.entity_id
_entity_poly.type
_entity_poly.pdbx_seq_one_letter_code
_entity_poly.pdbx_strand_id
1 'polypeptide(L)' 'ATPQSAILSAIIFNALIIIALIPLSLRGVKYRAIGAGALLSRNLLVYGLGGIVVPFAGIKIIDMAVTALGLA' A
#
# COMPACT_ATOMS: atom_id res chain seq x y z
N ALA A 1 -10.96 16.39 9.48
CA ALA A 1 -10.58 14.99 9.75
C ALA A 1 -11.40 14.49 10.94
N THR A 2 -12.51 13.81 10.66
CA THR A 2 -13.29 13.12 11.69
C THR A 2 -12.74 11.70 11.88
N PRO A 3 -12.81 11.10 13.09
CA PRO A 3 -12.38 9.71 13.30
C PRO A 3 -13.08 8.71 12.38
N GLN A 4 -14.34 9.01 12.02
CA GLN A 4 -15.16 8.19 11.12
C GLN A 4 -14.62 8.18 9.69
N SER A 5 -14.20 9.34 9.15
CA SER A 5 -13.61 9.43 7.80
C SER A 5 -12.31 8.63 7.70
N ALA A 6 -11.48 8.66 8.75
CA ALA A 6 -10.23 7.91 8.80
C ALA A 6 -10.46 6.40 8.80
N ILE A 7 -11.46 5.91 9.56
CA ILE A 7 -11.82 4.49 9.59
C ILE A 7 -12.36 4.05 8.22
N LEU A 8 -13.25 4.84 7.62
CA LEU A 8 -13.84 4.54 6.31
C LEU A 8 -12.76 4.50 5.22
N SER A 9 -11.86 5.47 5.21
CA SER A 9 -10.73 5.53 4.27
C SER A 9 -9.78 4.35 4.42
N ALA A 10 -9.51 3.91 5.65
CA ALA A 10 -8.68 2.73 5.92
C ALA A 10 -9.33 1.44 5.39
N ILE A 11 -10.64 1.27 5.57
CA ILE A 11 -11.39 0.11 5.05
C ILE A 11 -11.39 0.10 3.52
N ILE A 12 -11.67 1.26 2.87
CA ILE A 12 -11.63 1.39 1.41
C ILE A 12 -10.23 1.07 0.89
N PHE A 13 -9.19 1.61 1.52
CA PHE A 13 -7.81 1.32 1.13
C PHE A 13 -7.50 -0.18 1.18
N ASN A 14 -7.89 -0.87 2.27
CA ASN A 14 -7.67 -2.31 2.41
C ASN A 14 -8.40 -3.12 1.32
N ALA A 15 -9.62 -2.72 0.94
CA ALA A 15 -10.35 -3.38 -0.15
C ALA A 15 -9.64 -3.21 -1.51
N LEU A 16 -9.13 -2.01 -1.79
CA LEU A 16 -8.44 -1.71 -3.05
C LEU A 16 -7.05 -2.33 -3.12
N ILE A 17 -6.28 -2.30 -2.02
CA ILE A 17 -4.89 -2.78 -2.02
C ILE A 17 -4.81 -4.29 -2.24
N ILE A 18 -5.78 -5.06 -1.74
CA ILE A 18 -5.84 -6.51 -2.00
C ILE A 18 -5.97 -6.77 -3.50
N ILE A 19 -6.93 -6.11 -4.16
CA ILE A 19 -7.16 -6.27 -5.61
C ILE A 19 -5.91 -5.86 -6.40
N ALA A 20 -5.26 -4.76 -6.02
CA ALA A 20 -4.04 -4.30 -6.66
C ALA A 20 -2.86 -5.28 -6.49
N LEU A 21 -2.79 -6.02 -5.38
CA LEU A 21 -1.72 -6.96 -5.09
C LEU A 21 -1.94 -8.36 -5.67
N ILE A 22 -3.18 -8.79 -5.96
CA ILE A 22 -3.48 -10.08 -6.61
C ILE A 22 -2.59 -10.33 -7.86
N PRO A 23 -2.51 -9.42 -8.85
CA PRO A 23 -1.69 -9.67 -10.04
C PRO A 23 -0.20 -9.76 -9.72
N LEU A 24 0.28 -9.05 -8.70
CA LEU A 24 1.67 -9.15 -8.23
C LEU A 24 1.94 -10.53 -7.61
N SER A 25 1.01 -11.04 -6.82
CA SER A 25 1.08 -12.38 -6.23
C SER A 25 1.06 -13.48 -7.29
N LEU A 26 0.29 -13.31 -8.36
CA LEU A 26 0.20 -14.28 -9.47
C LEU A 26 1.43 -14.27 -10.39
N ARG A 27 2.02 -13.09 -10.66
CA ARG A 27 3.19 -12.98 -11.54
C ARG A 27 4.51 -13.37 -10.85
N GLY A 28 4.52 -13.38 -9.53
CA GLY A 28 5.72 -13.62 -8.74
C GLY A 28 6.73 -12.49 -8.85
N VAL A 29 7.73 -12.51 -7.98
CA VAL A 29 8.81 -11.52 -7.95
C VAL A 29 10.01 -12.07 -8.72
N LYS A 30 10.55 -11.29 -9.68
CA LYS A 30 11.73 -11.70 -10.47
C LYS A 30 12.92 -11.93 -9.53
N TYR A 31 13.33 -13.19 -9.39
CA TYR A 31 14.55 -13.54 -8.66
C TYR A 31 15.78 -13.01 -9.39
N ARG A 32 16.72 -12.43 -8.64
CA ARG A 32 18.04 -12.04 -9.15
C ARG A 32 19.09 -12.79 -8.35
N ALA A 33 20.03 -13.43 -9.05
CA ALA A 33 21.19 -14.08 -8.44
C ALA A 33 22.15 -12.99 -7.92
N ILE A 34 21.87 -12.51 -6.71
CA ILE A 34 22.71 -11.57 -5.96
C ILE A 34 23.01 -12.25 -4.62
N GLY A 35 24.16 -11.93 -4.01
CA GLY A 35 24.49 -12.44 -2.68
C GLY A 35 23.35 -12.20 -1.67
N ALA A 36 23.12 -13.16 -0.78
CA ALA A 36 21.95 -13.17 0.11
C ALA A 36 21.79 -11.89 0.94
N GLY A 37 22.89 -11.31 1.43
CA GLY A 37 22.86 -10.04 2.18
C GLY A 37 22.41 -8.84 1.34
N ALA A 38 22.91 -8.72 0.11
CA ALA A 38 22.52 -7.64 -0.81
C ALA A 38 21.06 -7.78 -1.28
N LEU A 39 20.60 -9.03 -1.47
CA LEU A 39 19.21 -9.33 -1.80
C LEU A 39 18.27 -8.94 -0.65
N LEU A 40 18.59 -9.33 0.59
CA LEU A 40 17.79 -9.03 1.78
C LEU A 40 17.68 -7.51 2.01
N SER A 41 18.80 -6.79 1.98
CA SER A 41 18.81 -5.33 2.16
C SER A 41 17.92 -4.62 1.13
N ARG A 42 18.01 -5.02 -0.14
CA ARG A 42 17.17 -4.47 -1.21
C ARG A 42 15.70 -4.84 -1.03
N ASN A 43 15.40 -6.06 -0.57
CA ASN A 43 14.03 -6.49 -0.32
C ASN A 43 13.40 -5.72 0.84
N LEU A 44 14.14 -5.49 1.92
CA LEU A 44 13.72 -4.67 3.05
C LEU A 44 13.51 -3.20 2.65
N LEU A 45 14.43 -2.65 1.86
CA LEU A 45 14.30 -1.27 1.36
C LEU A 45 13.09 -1.09 0.46
N VAL A 46 12.81 -2.02 -0.47
CA VAL A 46 11.70 -1.86 -1.42
C VAL A 46 10.37 -2.30 -0.82
N TYR A 47 10.28 -3.52 -0.29
CA TYR A 47 9.02 -4.09 0.21
C TYR A 47 8.72 -3.67 1.65
N GLY A 48 9.74 -3.45 2.48
CA GLY A 48 9.54 -2.92 3.83
C GLY A 48 9.17 -1.43 3.80
N LEU A 49 10.01 -0.58 3.20
CA LEU A 49 9.71 0.85 3.11
C LEU A 49 8.46 1.11 2.27
N GLY A 50 8.32 0.43 1.13
CA GLY A 50 7.12 0.52 0.28
C GLY A 50 5.87 0.09 1.03
N GLY A 51 5.93 -1.01 1.80
CA GLY A 51 4.83 -1.48 2.63
C GLY A 51 4.40 -0.50 3.73
N ILE A 52 5.30 0.36 4.20
CA ILE A 52 4.98 1.43 5.14
C ILE A 52 4.47 2.68 4.40
N VAL A 53 5.12 3.12 3.34
CA VAL A 53 4.78 4.39 2.69
C VAL A 53 3.46 4.31 1.91
N VAL A 54 3.23 3.21 1.20
CA VAL A 54 2.05 3.00 0.34
C VAL A 54 0.71 3.13 1.10
N PRO A 55 0.48 2.47 2.26
CA PRO A 55 -0.79 2.59 2.97
C PRO A 55 -1.06 4.00 3.49
N PHE A 56 -0.06 4.68 4.04
CA PHE A 56 -0.25 6.04 4.55
C PHE A 56 -0.57 7.03 3.42
N ALA A 57 0.14 6.92 2.29
CA ALA A 57 -0.16 7.74 1.12
C ALA A 57 -1.55 7.42 0.54
N GLY A 58 -1.89 6.13 0.39
CA GLY A 58 -3.16 5.69 -0.17
C GLY A 58 -4.37 6.09 0.66
N ILE A 59 -4.33 5.87 1.98
CA ILE A 59 -5.40 6.27 2.90
C ILE A 59 -5.61 7.79 2.84
N LYS A 60 -4.53 8.58 2.84
CA LYS A 60 -4.63 10.04 2.77
C LYS A 60 -5.26 10.52 1.46
N ILE A 61 -4.90 9.91 0.34
CA ILE A 61 -5.49 10.23 -0.97
C ILE A 61 -6.99 9.88 -0.99
N ILE A 62 -7.36 8.73 -0.41
CA ILE A 62 -8.77 8.31 -0.30
C ILE A 62 -9.55 9.27 0.59
N ASP A 63 -9.02 9.62 1.77
CA ASP A 63 -9.64 10.56 2.70
C ASP A 63 -9.88 11.93 2.04
N MET A 64 -8.88 12.44 1.31
CA MET A 64 -9.01 13.67 0.55
C MET A 64 -10.05 13.58 -0.57
N ALA A 65 -10.12 12.45 -1.29
CA ALA A 65 -11.12 12.24 -2.34
C ALA A 65 -12.54 12.15 -1.78
N VAL A 66 -12.74 11.42 -0.67
CA VAL A 66 -14.02 11.29 0.03
C VAL A 66 -14.49 12.65 0.56
N THR A 67 -13.57 13.42 1.18
CA THR A 67 -13.84 14.78 1.67
C THR A 67 -14.20 15.73 0.52
N ALA A 68 -13.46 15.67 -0.60
CA ALA A 68 -13.69 16.53 -1.77
C ALA A 68 -15.04 16.26 -2.47
N LEU A 69 -15.52 15.01 -2.41
CA LEU A 69 -16.81 14.60 -2.97
C LEU A 69 -17.99 14.89 -2.01
N GLY A 70 -17.74 15.44 -0.82
CA GLY A 70 -18.78 15.78 0.16
C GLY A 70 -19.49 14.56 0.75
N LEU A 71 -18.86 13.39 0.70
CA LEU A 71 -19.41 12.14 1.21
C LEU A 71 -19.16 11.94 2.72
N ALA A 72 -18.38 12.82 3.35
CA ALA A 72 -18.04 12.82 4.77
C ALA A 72 -17.83 14.25 5.30
#